data_AF-A0A7Y2WV36-F1
#
_entry.id   AF-A0A7Y2WV36-F1
#
_cell.length_a   1.000
_cell.length_b   1.000
_cell.length_c   1.000
_cell.angle_alpha   90.00
_cell.angle_beta   90.00
_cell.angle_gamma   90.00
#
_symmetry.space_group_name_H-M   'P 1'
#
loop_
_entity.id
_entity.type
_entity.pdbx_description
1 polymer ?
#
loop_
_entity_poly.entity_id
_entity_poly.type
_entity_poly.pdbx_seq_one_letter_code
_entity_poly.pdbx_strand_id
1 'polypeptide(L)'
;MDHSYYTSRLEALAARLAALDPRIERARQAVRRLETEQVPAGATAAARATQLSAARTMAATLENRNRQLRIAEAALRAELAAS
;
A
#
# COMPACT_ATOMS: atom_id res chain seq x y z
N MET A 1 3.95 6.44 30.59
CA MET A 1 3.31 6.99 29.38
C MET A 1 1.81 6.82 29.55
N ASP A 2 1.01 7.80 29.13
CA ASP A 2 -0.42 7.81 29.41
C ASP A 2 -1.19 6.92 28.41
N HIS A 3 -2.20 6.19 28.87
CA HIS A 3 -3.01 5.28 28.06
C HIS A 3 -3.64 6.00 26.84
N SER A 4 -4.02 7.27 27.03
CA SER A 4 -4.53 8.16 25.99
C SER A 4 -3.55 8.36 24.81
N TYR A 5 -2.25 8.39 25.07
CA TYR A 5 -1.21 8.53 24.03
C TYR A 5 -1.20 7.32 23.08
N TYR A 6 -1.24 6.11 23.64
CA TYR A 6 -1.24 4.87 22.86
C TYR A 6 -2.52 4.73 22.03
N THR A 7 -3.68 5.03 22.62
CA THR A 7 -4.97 4.98 21.92
C THR A 7 -5.01 5.93 20.74
N SER A 8 -4.65 7.22 20.94
CA SER A 8 -4.62 8.20 19.85
C SER A 8 -3.71 7.78 18.69
N ARG A 9 -2.54 7.20 19.03
CA ARG A 9 -1.56 6.77 18.04
C ARG A 9 -1.99 5.50 17.30
N LEU A 10 -2.72 4.59 17.96
CA LEU A 10 -3.36 3.43 17.33
C LEU A 10 -4.46 3.86 16.36
N GLU A 11 -5.32 4.82 16.75
CA GLU A 11 -6.36 5.37 15.89
C GLU A 11 -5.75 6.02 14.64
N ALA A 12 -4.69 6.80 14.79
CA ALA A 12 -3.97 7.39 13.66
C ALA A 12 -3.37 6.35 12.72
N LEU A 13 -2.85 5.23 13.24
CA LEU A 13 -2.34 4.11 12.42
C LEU A 13 -3.48 3.39 11.69
N ALA A 14 -4.59 3.12 12.37
CA ALA A 14 -5.76 2.48 11.78
C ALA A 14 -6.34 3.33 10.64
N ALA A 15 -6.46 4.66 10.84
CA ALA A 15 -6.92 5.58 9.80
C ALA A 15 -6.00 5.59 8.56
N ARG A 16 -4.68 5.54 8.78
CA ARG A 16 -3.70 5.46 7.69
C ARG A 16 -3.78 4.14 6.91
N LEU A 17 -3.99 3.03 7.61
CA LEU A 17 -4.21 1.72 6.99
C LEU A 17 -5.49 1.71 6.14
N ALA A 18 -6.60 2.20 6.70
CA ALA A 18 -7.87 2.30 5.99
C ALA A 18 -7.77 3.18 4.72
N ALA A 19 -6.98 4.25 4.76
CA ALA A 19 -6.74 5.11 3.60
C ALA A 19 -5.82 4.48 2.53
N LEU A 20 -5.01 3.48 2.90
CA LEU A 20 -4.07 2.80 2.01
C LEU A 20 -4.73 1.70 1.18
N ASP A 21 -5.68 0.96 1.77
CA ASP A 21 -6.37 -0.15 1.11
C ASP A 21 -6.98 0.21 -0.27
N PRO A 22 -7.76 1.29 -0.43
CA PRO A 22 -8.29 1.65 -1.75
C PRO A 22 -7.21 2.14 -2.73
N ARG A 23 -6.03 2.55 -2.26
CA ARG A 23 -4.90 2.93 -3.11
C ARG A 23 -4.18 1.69 -3.63
N ILE A 24 -4.00 0.68 -2.78
CA ILE A 24 -3.44 -0.63 -3.14
C ILE A 24 -4.32 -1.31 -4.19
N GLU A 25 -5.64 -1.36 -3.96
CA GLU A 25 -6.55 -2.00 -4.91
C GLU A 25 -6.59 -1.29 -6.26
N ARG A 26 -6.56 0.05 -6.28
CA ARG A 26 -6.43 0.79 -7.55
C ARG A 26 -5.12 0.50 -8.27
N ALA A 27 -4.00 0.41 -7.55
CA ALA A 27 -2.71 0.08 -8.13
C ALA A 27 -2.70 -1.34 -8.72
N ARG A 28 -3.27 -2.32 -8.00
CA ARG A 28 -3.44 -3.70 -8.48
C ARG A 28 -4.35 -3.77 -9.70
N GLN A 29 -5.47 -3.04 -9.69
CA GLN A 29 -6.37 -2.99 -10.84
C GLN A 29 -5.70 -2.35 -12.05
N ALA A 30 -4.89 -1.30 -11.85
CA ALA A 30 -4.10 -0.73 -12.92
C ALA A 30 -3.18 -1.79 -13.52
N VAL A 31 -2.35 -2.47 -12.71
CA VAL A 31 -1.45 -3.55 -13.17
C VAL A 31 -2.22 -4.60 -13.97
N ARG A 32 -3.33 -5.13 -13.44
CA ARG A 32 -4.17 -6.12 -14.14
C ARG A 32 -4.65 -5.62 -15.50
N ARG A 33 -5.16 -4.39 -15.57
CA ARG A 33 -5.57 -3.78 -16.85
C ARG A 33 -4.39 -3.72 -17.81
N LEU A 34 -3.21 -3.30 -17.33
CA LEU A 34 -2.02 -3.17 -18.15
C LEU A 34 -1.47 -4.51 -18.66
N GLU A 35 -1.71 -5.60 -17.93
CA GLU A 35 -1.33 -6.95 -18.33
C GLU A 35 -2.30 -7.57 -19.34
N THR A 36 -3.59 -7.24 -19.25
CA THR A 36 -4.64 -7.82 -20.12
C THR A 36 -4.84 -7.09 -21.44
N GLU A 37 -4.39 -5.84 -21.54
CA GLU A 37 -4.62 -5.00 -22.71
C GLU A 37 -3.69 -5.40 -23.87
N GLN A 38 -4.25 -5.85 -24.99
CA GLN A 38 -3.49 -6.15 -26.19
C GLN A 38 -3.12 -4.85 -26.91
N VAL A 39 -1.84 -4.70 -27.26
CA VAL A 39 -1.33 -3.49 -27.92
C VAL A 39 -0.56 -3.89 -29.17
N PRO A 40 -0.75 -3.21 -30.32
CA PRO A 40 0.04 -3.45 -31.52
C PRO A 40 1.55 -3.27 -31.27
N ALA A 41 2.36 -4.10 -31.93
CA ALA A 41 3.82 -4.04 -31.85
C ALA A 41 4.33 -2.69 -32.39
N GLY A 42 5.25 -2.05 -31.65
CA GLY A 42 5.84 -0.75 -32.02
C GLY A 42 6.21 0.11 -30.80
N ALA A 43 6.40 1.42 -30.99
CA ALA A 43 6.72 2.36 -29.91
C ALA A 43 5.69 2.37 -28.77
N THR A 44 4.44 2.02 -29.09
CA THR A 44 3.34 1.80 -28.15
C THR A 44 3.62 0.65 -27.17
N ALA A 45 4.28 -0.42 -27.60
CA ALA A 45 4.62 -1.56 -26.75
C ALA A 45 5.72 -1.22 -25.74
N ALA A 46 6.71 -0.41 -26.13
CA ALA A 46 7.76 0.05 -25.21
C ALA A 46 7.20 0.99 -24.13
N ALA A 47 6.40 1.99 -24.53
CA ALA A 47 5.72 2.88 -23.59
C ALA A 47 4.81 2.11 -22.62
N ARG A 48 4.13 1.07 -23.12
CA ARG A 48 3.31 0.16 -22.31
C ARG A 48 4.14 -0.57 -21.26
N ALA A 49 5.27 -1.16 -21.66
CA ALA A 49 6.15 -1.88 -20.75
C ALA A 49 6.66 -0.97 -19.62
N THR A 50 7.01 0.28 -19.92
CA THR A 50 7.38 1.27 -18.91
C THR A 50 6.22 1.59 -17.97
N GLN A 51 5.00 1.78 -18.48
CA GLN A 51 3.82 2.00 -17.64
C GLN A 51 3.51 0.80 -16.74
N LEU A 52 3.62 -0.42 -17.26
CA LEU A 52 3.43 -1.65 -16.49
C LEU A 52 4.47 -1.78 -15.39
N SER A 53 5.73 -1.51 -15.71
CA SER A 53 6.83 -1.49 -14.73
C SER A 53 6.54 -0.48 -13.61
N ALA A 54 6.21 0.76 -13.96
CA ALA A 54 5.88 1.80 -12.99
C ALA A 54 4.67 1.45 -12.12
N ALA A 55 3.61 0.88 -12.71
CA ALA A 55 2.44 0.44 -11.98
C ALA A 55 2.76 -0.69 -10.98
N ARG A 56 3.60 -1.65 -11.37
CA ARG A 56 4.07 -2.73 -10.49
C ARG A 56 4.91 -2.19 -9.34
N THR A 57 5.85 -1.28 -9.61
CA THR A 57 6.65 -0.61 -8.57
C THR A 57 5.77 0.16 -7.58
N MET A 58 4.75 0.87 -8.08
CA MET A 58 3.83 1.61 -7.22
C MET A 58 2.99 0.66 -6.34
N ALA A 59 2.47 -0.43 -6.91
CA ALA A 59 1.74 -1.45 -6.15
C ALA A 59 2.61 -2.05 -5.04
N ALA A 60 3.83 -2.48 -5.38
CA ALA A 60 4.78 -3.04 -4.41
C ALA A 60 5.14 -2.04 -3.30
N THR A 61 5.30 -0.76 -3.63
CA THR A 61 5.59 0.31 -2.66
C THR A 61 4.45 0.50 -1.67
N LEU A 62 3.20 0.53 -2.16
CA LEU A 62 2.02 0.68 -1.31
C LEU A 62 1.81 -0.56 -0.41
N GLU A 63 2.03 -1.76 -0.94
CA GLU A 63 1.96 -3.01 -0.16
C GLU A 63 3.02 -3.06 0.93
N ASN A 64 4.26 -2.67 0.62
CA ASN A 64 5.33 -2.59 1.62
C ASN A 64 4.99 -1.56 2.71
N ARG A 65 4.43 -0.41 2.33
CA ARG A 65 4.00 0.60 3.30
C ARG A 65 2.89 0.09 4.21
N ASN A 66 1.90 -0.62 3.67
CA ASN A 66 0.84 -1.26 4.45
C ASN A 66 1.41 -2.28 5.45
N ARG A 67 2.35 -3.13 5.01
CA ARG A 67 3.05 -4.07 5.89
C ARG A 67 3.77 -3.37 7.04
N GLN A 68 4.54 -2.31 6.75
CA GLN A 68 5.25 -1.54 7.77
C GLN A 68 4.29 -0.93 8.80
N LEU A 69 3.15 -0.41 8.37
CA LEU A 69 2.15 0.17 9.27
C LEU A 69 1.49 -0.89 10.15
N ARG A 70 1.19 -2.09 9.61
CA ARG A 70 0.68 -3.20 10.42
C ARG A 70 1.69 -3.68 11.47
N ILE A 71 2.98 -3.72 11.13
CA ILE A 71 4.05 -4.03 12.09
C ILE A 71 4.09 -2.96 13.20
N ALA A 72 4.03 -1.67 12.84
CA ALA A 72 4.03 -0.58 13.80
C ALA A 72 2.78 -0.61 14.71
N GLU A 73 1.60 -0.93 14.16
CA GLU A 73 0.37 -1.11 14.94
C GLU A 73 0.51 -2.27 15.93
N ALA A 74 1.01 -3.42 15.46
CA ALA A 74 1.20 -4.59 16.32
C ALA A 74 2.20 -4.31 17.45
N ALA A 75 3.32 -3.65 17.16
CA ALA A 75 4.30 -3.25 18.17
C ALA A 75 3.67 -2.31 19.21
N LEU A 76 2.89 -1.32 18.76
CA LEU A 76 2.24 -0.36 19.65
C LEU A 76 1.17 -1.03 20.54
N ARG A 77 0.42 -2.01 20.02
CA ARG A 77 -0.51 -2.81 20.83
C ARG A 77 0.22 -3.67 21.88
N ALA A 78 1.37 -4.23 21.52
CA ALA A 78 2.17 -5.00 22.47
C ALA A 78 2.73 -4.11 23.60
N GLU A 79 3.21 -2.91 23.28
CA GLU A 79 3.63 -1.92 24.28
C GLU A 79 2.48 -1.50 25.21
N LEU A 80 1.27 -1.29 24.66
CA LEU A 80 0.08 -0.95 25.44
C LEU A 80 -0.34 -2.09 26.39
N ALA A 81 -0.25 -3.35 25.94
CA ALA A 81 -0.59 -4.51 26.77
C ALA A 81 0.43 -4.78 27.88
N ALA A 82 1.66 -4.28 27.74
CA ALA A 82 2.75 -4.40 28.71
C ALA A 82 2.85 -3.18 29.66
N SER A 83 2.05 -2.13 29.44
CA SER A 83 2.00 -0.90 30.24
C SER A 83 0.89 -0.95 31.29
#